data_AF-A0AAN7DTN1-F1
#
_entry.id   AF-A0AAN7DTN1-F1
#
_cell.length_a   1.000
_cell.length_b   1.000
_cell.length_c   1.000
_cell.angle_alpha   90.00
_cell.angle_beta   90.00
_cell.angle_gamma   90.00
#
_symmetry.space_group_name_H-M   'P 1'
#
loop_
_entity.id
_entity.type
_entity.pdbx_description
1 polymer ?
#
loop_
_entity_poly.entity_id
_entity_poly.type
_entity_poly.pdbx_seq_one_letter_code
_entity_poly.pdbx_strand_id
1 'polypeptide(L)'
;MREECPCTTGEFISRDHFLTCRALDRTFFDALPPAPPGVHRIDHALNCLPDKASAGPPYFWSALLLLLHAIDCLVHPLAVIPPDPDPGSLWFSAH
;
A
#
# COMPACT_ATOMS: atom_id res chain seq x y z
N MET A 1 -16.62 4.62 15.10
CA MET A 1 -16.85 5.84 14.29
C MET A 1 -16.08 5.67 13.00
N ARG A 2 -16.59 6.14 11.86
CA ARG A 2 -15.78 6.19 10.64
C ARG A 2 -14.90 7.43 10.72
N GLU A 3 -13.61 7.25 10.52
CA GLU A 3 -12.65 8.36 10.50
C GLU A 3 -12.76 9.07 9.15
N GLU A 4 -12.86 10.41 9.18
CA GLU A 4 -12.91 11.24 7.97
C GLU A 4 -11.51 11.30 7.35
N CYS A 5 -11.43 11.20 6.02
CA CYS A 5 -10.16 11.27 5.35
C CYS A 5 -9.64 12.73 5.29
N PRO A 6 -8.37 13.00 5.62
CA PRO A 6 -7.81 14.35 5.57
C PRO A 6 -7.57 14.88 4.15
N CYS A 7 -7.98 14.15 3.10
CA CYS A 7 -7.82 14.51 1.68
C CYS A 7 -8.74 15.64 1.20
N THR A 8 -9.48 16.28 2.12
CA THR A 8 -10.41 17.42 1.93
C THR A 8 -11.62 17.15 1.04
N THR A 9 -11.89 15.90 0.67
CA THR A 9 -13.08 15.53 -0.13
C THR A 9 -14.34 15.29 0.71
N GLY A 10 -14.23 15.28 2.05
CA GLY A 10 -15.35 14.98 2.96
C GLY A 10 -15.77 13.50 2.95
N GLU A 11 -14.93 12.63 2.37
CA GLU A 11 -15.16 11.19 2.33
C GLU A 11 -14.58 10.51 3.57
N PHE A 12 -15.16 9.37 3.97
CA PHE A 12 -14.63 8.56 5.05
C PHE A 12 -13.50 7.66 4.57
N ILE A 13 -12.56 7.36 5.47
CA ILE A 13 -11.51 6.37 5.23
C ILE A 13 -12.16 5.02 4.89
N SER A 14 -11.87 4.50 3.71
CA SER A 14 -12.42 3.25 3.17
C SER A 14 -11.54 2.72 2.04
N ARG A 15 -11.54 1.39 1.83
CA ARG A 15 -10.74 0.74 0.76
C ARG A 15 -11.05 1.27 -0.64
N ASP A 16 -12.31 1.63 -0.90
CA ASP A 16 -12.72 2.21 -2.18
C ASP A 16 -12.20 3.65 -2.33
N HIS A 17 -12.34 4.46 -1.27
CA HIS A 17 -11.85 5.83 -1.22
C HIS A 17 -10.34 5.91 -1.47
N PHE A 18 -9.53 4.96 -0.96
CA PHE A 18 -8.09 4.97 -1.19
C PHE A 18 -7.68 5.00 -2.67
N LEU A 19 -8.50 4.45 -3.58
CA LEU A 19 -8.21 4.47 -5.02
C LEU A 19 -8.30 5.86 -5.65
N THR A 20 -9.09 6.76 -5.03
CA THR A 20 -9.35 8.13 -5.51
C THR A 20 -8.86 9.20 -4.53
N CYS A 21 -8.33 8.78 -3.37
CA CYS A 21 -7.86 9.64 -2.31
C CYS A 21 -6.67 10.47 -2.76
N ARG A 22 -6.80 11.80 -2.68
CA ARG A 22 -5.73 12.75 -3.04
C ARG A 22 -4.57 12.78 -2.04
N ALA A 23 -4.79 12.27 -0.82
CA ALA A 23 -3.74 12.16 0.17
C ALA A 23 -2.81 10.97 -0.08
N LEU A 24 -3.19 10.05 -0.98
CA LEU A 24 -2.35 8.96 -1.44
C LEU A 24 -1.75 9.29 -2.80
N ASP A 25 -0.46 8.98 -2.97
CA ASP A 25 0.19 9.18 -4.25
C ASP A 25 -0.26 8.11 -5.26
N ARG A 26 -0.84 8.57 -6.38
CA ARG A 26 -1.41 7.68 -7.39
C ARG A 26 -0.34 6.89 -8.16
N THR A 27 0.91 7.34 -8.16
CA THR A 27 2.01 6.64 -8.81
C THR A 27 2.29 5.29 -8.14
N PHE A 28 2.07 5.17 -6.83
CA PHE A 28 2.20 3.89 -6.14
C PHE A 28 1.14 2.89 -6.58
N PHE A 29 -0.10 3.34 -6.77
CA PHE A 29 -1.15 2.50 -7.34
C PHE A 29 -0.82 2.08 -8.77
N ASP A 30 -0.29 2.98 -9.59
CA ASP A 30 0.07 2.68 -10.98
C ASP A 30 1.18 1.62 -11.08
N ALA A 31 2.13 1.65 -10.14
CA ALA A 31 3.21 0.67 -10.04
C ALA A 31 2.73 -0.74 -9.62
N LEU A 32 1.51 -0.90 -9.07
CA LEU A 32 0.96 -2.21 -8.71
C LEU A 32 0.53 -3.01 -9.95
N PRO A 33 0.55 -4.35 -9.90
CA PRO A 33 0.00 -5.17 -10.97
C PRO A 33 -1.47 -4.82 -11.27
N PRO A 34 -1.89 -4.88 -12.54
CA PRO A 34 -3.27 -4.62 -12.92
C PRO A 34 -4.20 -5.68 -12.31
N ALA A 35 -5.23 -5.24 -11.58
CA ALA A 35 -6.19 -6.15 -10.97
C ALA A 35 -7.32 -6.52 -11.93
N PRO A 36 -7.87 -7.74 -11.83
CA PRO A 36 -9.08 -8.12 -12.57
C PRO A 36 -10.29 -7.28 -12.12
N PRO A 37 -11.34 -7.18 -12.96
CA PRO A 37 -12.53 -6.40 -12.64
C PRO A 37 -13.20 -6.92 -11.36
N GLY A 38 -13.55 -5.99 -10.46
CA GLY A 38 -14.15 -6.31 -9.16
C GLY A 38 -13.16 -6.68 -8.06
N VAL A 39 -11.85 -6.69 -8.33
CA VAL A 39 -10.81 -6.92 -7.31
C VAL A 39 -10.07 -5.61 -7.02
N HIS A 40 -9.88 -5.30 -5.74
CA HIS A 40 -9.09 -4.13 -5.33
C HIS A 40 -7.61 -4.32 -5.69
N ARG A 41 -7.00 -3.27 -6.26
CA ARG A 41 -5.61 -3.32 -6.75
C ARG A 41 -4.58 -3.71 -5.69
N ILE A 42 -4.76 -3.23 -4.46
CA ILE A 42 -3.90 -3.59 -3.31
C ILE A 42 -4.06 -5.08 -2.97
N ASP A 43 -5.30 -5.58 -2.96
CA ASP A 43 -5.60 -6.98 -2.64
C ASP A 43 -4.99 -7.93 -3.68
N HIS A 44 -5.11 -7.57 -4.96
CA HIS A 44 -4.46 -8.29 -6.04
C HIS A 44 -2.94 -8.29 -5.90
N ALA A 45 -2.32 -7.13 -5.62
CA ALA A 45 -0.87 -7.03 -5.43
C ALA A 45 -0.38 -7.90 -4.27
N LEU A 46 -1.13 -7.98 -3.17
CA LEU A 46 -0.86 -8.88 -2.04
C LEU A 46 -0.96 -10.35 -2.45
N ASN A 47 -1.95 -10.72 -3.26
CA ASN A 47 -2.09 -12.08 -3.80
C ASN A 47 -1.01 -12.45 -4.83
N CYS A 48 -0.37 -11.46 -5.46
CA CYS A 48 0.74 -11.66 -6.39
C CYS A 48 2.10 -11.80 -5.69
N LEU A 49 2.15 -11.70 -4.36
CA LEU A 49 3.41 -11.85 -3.63
C LEU A 49 3.94 -13.29 -3.75
N PRO A 50 5.26 -13.48 -3.97
CA PRO A 50 5.86 -14.80 -3.94
C PRO A 50 5.65 -15.51 -2.61
N ASP A 51 5.37 -16.82 -2.66
CA ASP A 51 5.28 -17.70 -1.48
C ASP A 51 6.64 -17.85 -0.75
N LYS A 52 7.75 -17.60 -1.45
CA LYS A 52 9.11 -17.75 -0.93
C LYS A 52 9.94 -16.50 -1.13
N ALA A 53 10.61 -16.06 -0.07
CA ALA A 53 11.56 -14.94 -0.11
C ALA A 53 12.71 -15.15 -1.11
N SER A 54 13.11 -16.39 -1.38
CA SER A 54 14.16 -16.72 -2.36
C SER A 54 13.81 -16.33 -3.81
N ALA A 55 12.55 -15.99 -4.11
CA ALA A 55 12.15 -15.47 -5.42
C ALA A 55 12.57 -14.00 -5.64
N GLY A 56 13.04 -13.32 -4.59
CA GLY A 56 13.37 -11.90 -4.61
C GLY A 56 12.13 -10.98 -4.57
N PRO A 57 12.34 -9.68 -4.27
CA PRO A 57 11.23 -8.73 -4.19
C PRO A 57 10.59 -8.54 -5.56
N PRO A 58 9.25 -8.60 -5.67
CA PRO A 58 8.57 -8.26 -6.91
C PRO A 58 8.82 -6.80 -7.28
N TYR A 59 8.73 -6.45 -8.58
CA TYR A 59 9.02 -5.10 -9.08
C TYR A 59 8.17 -3.99 -8.41
N PHE A 60 6.98 -4.34 -7.94
CA PHE A 60 6.04 -3.43 -7.28
C PHE A 60 6.20 -3.40 -5.76
N TRP A 61 7.11 -4.18 -5.18
CA TRP A 61 7.23 -4.37 -3.73
C TRP A 61 7.45 -3.05 -2.99
N SER A 62 8.42 -2.24 -3.43
CA SER A 62 8.71 -0.95 -2.80
C SER A 62 7.51 0.00 -2.87
N ALA A 63 6.81 0.03 -4.01
CA ALA A 63 5.61 0.85 -4.18
C ALA A 63 4.45 0.36 -3.29
N LEU A 64 4.29 -0.96 -3.14
CA LEU A 64 3.30 -1.55 -2.24
C LEU A 64 3.57 -1.20 -0.78
N LEU A 65 4.82 -1.28 -0.32
CA LEU A 65 5.19 -0.92 1.05
C LEU A 65 4.97 0.58 1.32
N LEU A 66 5.38 1.46 0.40
CA LEU A 66 5.14 2.90 0.51
C LEU A 66 3.64 3.23 0.54
N LEU A 67 2.85 2.54 -0.28
CA LEU A 67 1.40 2.71 -0.30
C LEU A 67 0.75 2.27 1.02
N LEU A 68 1.12 1.08 1.52
CA LEU A 68 0.61 0.56 2.79
C LEU A 68 1.01 1.47 3.96
N HIS A 69 2.24 1.95 3.97
CA HIS A 69 2.72 2.93 4.95
C HIS A 69 1.93 4.24 4.89
N ALA A 70 1.67 4.77 3.69
CA ALA A 70 0.86 5.98 3.52
C ALA A 70 -0.59 5.77 4.01
N ILE A 71 -1.18 4.59 3.75
CA ILE A 71 -2.49 4.23 4.28
C ILE A 71 -2.45 4.17 5.82
N ASP A 72 -1.44 3.53 6.40
CA ASP A 72 -1.31 3.40 7.86
C ASP A 72 -1.21 4.78 8.53
N CYS A 73 -0.41 5.69 7.97
CA CYS A 73 -0.31 7.08 8.41
C CYS A 73 -1.64 7.86 8.27
N LEU A 74 -2.46 7.55 7.27
CA LEU A 74 -3.78 8.18 7.10
C LEU A 74 -4.81 7.66 8.09
N VAL A 75 -4.80 6.36 8.36
CA VAL A 75 -5.72 5.70 9.31
C VAL A 75 -5.31 6.00 10.75
N HIS A 76 -4.01 6.18 11.01
CA HIS A 76 -3.46 6.39 12.34
C HIS A 76 -2.62 7.69 12.40
N PRO A 77 -3.24 8.86 12.22
CA PRO A 77 -2.51 10.14 12.13
C PRO A 77 -1.77 10.54 13.41
N LEU A 78 -2.09 9.92 14.55
CA LEU A 78 -1.42 10.15 15.83
C LEU A 78 -0.28 9.15 16.10
N ALA A 79 -0.18 8.09 15.30
CA ALA A 79 0.87 7.08 15.46
C ALA A 79 2.13 7.50 14.72
N VAL A 80 3.29 7.32 15.36
CA VAL A 80 4.58 7.44 14.68
C VAL A 80 4.88 6.09 14.03
N ILE A 81 4.58 5.99 12.74
CA ILE A 81 4.88 4.80 11.95
C ILE A 81 6.19 5.11 11.23
N PRO A 82 7.30 4.41 11.51
CA PRO A 82 8.53 4.61 10.77
C PRO A 82 8.40 4.01 9.36
N PRO A 83 8.86 4.70 8.31
CA PRO A 83 9.00 4.07 6.99
C PRO A 83 10.10 3.02 7.03
N ASP A 84 9.95 1.98 6.23
CA ASP A 84 11.01 0.99 6.06
C ASP A 84 12.17 1.60 5.24
N PRO A 85 13.41 1.64 5.77
CA PRO A 85 14.53 2.31 5.11
C PRO A 85 15.13 1.49 3.95
N ASP A 86 14.89 0.18 3.90
CA ASP A 86 15.38 -0.70 2.83
C ASP A 86 14.31 -1.73 2.49
N PRO A 87 13.33 -1.36 1.64
CA PRO A 87 12.18 -2.21 1.36
C PRO A 87 12.59 -3.57 0.77
N GLY A 88 13.81 -3.78 0.29
CA GLY A 88 14.27 -5.08 -0.22
C GLY A 88 14.95 -5.98 0.80
N SER A 89 15.51 -5.44 1.88
CA SER A 89 16.46 -6.16 2.74
C SER A 89 15.90 -7.43 3.36
N LEU A 90 14.60 -7.42 3.73
CA LEU A 90 13.92 -8.59 4.29
C LEU A 90 13.86 -9.79 3.32
N TRP A 91 13.84 -9.55 2.01
CA TRP A 91 13.88 -10.61 1.00
C TRP A 91 15.22 -11.31 0.95
N PHE A 92 16.30 -10.59 1.21
CA PHE A 92 17.66 -11.11 1.17
C PHE A 92 18.16 -11.60 2.55
N SER A 93 17.44 -11.27 3.62
CA SER A 93 17.77 -11.64 5.00
C SER A 93 17.17 -12.99 5.45
N ALA A 94 16.26 -13.58 4.66
CA ALA A 94 15.71 -14.91 4.93
C ALA A 94 16.72 -16.00 4.53
N HIS A 95 17.72 -16.22 5.39
CA HIS A 95 18.70 -17.32 5.30
C HIS A 95 18.54 -18.29 6.46
#